data_AF-A0AAV4JD52-F1
#
_entry.id   AF-A0AAV4JD52-F1
#
_cell.length_a   1.000
_cell.length_b   1.000
_cell.length_c   1.000
_cell.angle_alpha   90.00
_cell.angle_beta   90.00
_cell.angle_gamma   90.00
#
_symmetry.space_group_name_H-M   'P 1'
#
loop_
_entity.id
_entity.type
_entity.pdbx_description
1 polymer ?
#
loop_
_entity_poly.entity_id
_entity_poly.type
_entity_poly.pdbx_seq_one_letter_code
_entity_poly.pdbx_strand_id
1 'polypeptide(L)'
;MLESRWRLFGHILRRNSAIPPKKSMNSYFISSGRKFRGHSLTTLPVVLNKDLSRLLDSQLHLTSLEDLEHLRSIARNRQSWRKLATRIREAAEASP
;
A
#
# COMPACT_ATOMS: atom_id res chain seq x y z
N MET A 1 10.21 -11.53 1.54
CA MET A 1 10.15 -10.11 1.99
C MET A 1 8.77 -9.45 1.80
N LEU A 2 8.00 -9.81 0.77
CA LEU A 2 6.69 -9.20 0.47
C LEU A 2 5.65 -9.41 1.58
N GLU A 3 5.49 -10.63 2.09
CA GLU A 3 4.49 -10.93 3.12
C GLU A 3 4.67 -10.10 4.40
N SER A 4 5.90 -10.00 4.92
CA SER A 4 6.23 -9.20 6.10
C SER A 4 5.89 -7.72 5.92
N ARG A 5 6.13 -7.17 4.70
CA ARG A 5 5.79 -5.78 4.34
C ARG A 5 4.28 -5.54 4.42
N TRP A 6 3.48 -6.43 3.83
CA TRP A 6 2.02 -6.32 3.82
C TRP A 6 1.41 -6.56 5.20
N ARG A 7 2.02 -7.43 6.02
CA ARG A 7 1.63 -7.61 7.43
C ARG A 7 1.87 -6.35 8.25
N LEU A 8 3.05 -5.73 8.12
CA LEU A 8 3.39 -4.48 8.79
C LEU A 8 2.48 -3.34 8.32
N PHE A 9 2.27 -3.23 7.00
CA PHE A 9 1.44 -2.18 6.43
C PHE A 9 -0.01 -2.27 6.93
N GLY A 10 -0.60 -3.46 6.90
CA GLY A 10 -1.94 -3.67 7.47
C GLY A 10 -2.01 -3.43 8.97
N HIS A 11 -0.91 -3.65 9.70
CA HIS A 11 -0.84 -3.25 11.12
C HIS A 11 -0.92 -1.73 11.26
N ILE A 12 -0.13 -0.98 10.49
CA ILE A 12 -0.12 0.50 10.49
C ILE A 12 -1.51 1.07 10.15
N LEU A 13 -2.18 0.53 9.12
CA LEU A 13 -3.50 1.00 8.69
C LEU A 13 -4.59 0.84 9.77
N ARG A 14 -4.49 -0.22 10.57
CA ARG A 14 -5.43 -0.51 11.67
C ARG A 14 -5.20 0.34 12.92
N ARG A 15 -4.03 0.93 13.08
CA ARG A 15 -3.71 1.78 14.24
C ARG A 15 -4.40 3.15 14.13
N ASN A 16 -4.52 3.81 15.29
CA ASN A 16 -5.13 5.14 15.40
C ASN A 16 -4.43 6.16 14.46
N SER A 17 -5.16 7.17 13.97
CA SER A 17 -4.67 8.19 13.02
C SER A 17 -3.51 9.03 13.54
N ALA A 18 -3.29 9.08 14.85
CA ALA A 18 -2.25 9.89 15.46
C ALA A 18 -0.82 9.32 15.34
N ILE A 19 -0.62 8.10 14.81
CA ILE A 19 0.73 7.52 14.74
C ILE A 19 1.60 8.18 13.66
N PRO A 20 2.92 8.36 13.89
CA PRO A 20 3.81 9.00 12.93
C PRO A 20 3.78 8.41 11.51
N PRO A 21 3.80 7.07 11.29
CA PRO A 21 3.80 6.50 9.95
C PRO A 21 2.58 6.88 9.10
N LYS A 22 1.44 7.06 9.75
CA LYS A 22 0.18 7.41 9.08
C LYS A 22 0.12 8.89 8.74
N LYS A 23 0.61 9.76 9.63
CA LYS A 23 0.80 11.18 9.33
C LYS A 23 1.74 11.36 8.13
N SER A 24 2.84 10.60 8.07
CA SER A 24 3.76 10.61 6.94
C SER A 24 3.10 10.16 5.63
N MET A 25 2.30 9.10 5.63
CA MET A 25 1.58 8.66 4.43
C MET A 25 0.52 9.66 3.96
N ASN A 26 -0.24 10.25 4.88
CA ASN A 26 -1.20 11.30 4.51
C ASN A 26 -0.48 12.51 3.92
N SER A 27 0.61 12.96 4.56
CA SER A 27 1.43 14.06 4.07
C SER A 27 2.05 13.77 2.69
N TYR A 28 2.48 12.53 2.43
CA TYR A 28 2.99 12.10 1.13
C TYR A 28 1.97 12.35 -0.01
N PHE A 29 0.71 11.96 0.19
CA PHE A 29 -0.34 12.16 -0.83
C PHE A 29 -0.94 13.57 -0.86
N ILE A 30 -0.84 14.33 0.23
CA ILE A 30 -1.24 15.75 0.26
C ILE A 30 -0.21 16.63 -0.46
N SER A 31 1.08 16.32 -0.32
CA SER A 31 2.20 17.13 -0.86
C SER A 31 2.61 16.77 -2.28
N SER A 32 2.05 15.72 -2.88
CA SER A 32 2.45 15.18 -4.20
C SER A 32 2.21 16.11 -5.42
N GLY A 33 1.80 17.37 -5.20
CA GLY A 33 1.69 18.40 -6.25
C GLY A 33 3.02 18.94 -6.79
N ARG A 34 4.14 18.77 -6.09
CA ARG A 34 5.48 19.11 -6.60
C ARG A 34 6.38 17.88 -6.63
N LYS A 35 6.24 17.06 -7.66
CA LYS A 35 7.20 15.97 -7.94
C LYS A 35 8.48 16.60 -8.48
N PHE A 36 9.53 16.67 -7.67
CA PHE A 36 10.88 16.96 -8.18
C PHE A 36 11.19 15.95 -9.29
N ARG A 37 11.52 16.43 -10.50
CA ARG A 37 11.97 15.57 -11.60
C ARG A 37 13.32 14.98 -11.19
N GLY A 38 13.35 13.67 -10.95
CA GLY A 38 14.51 12.91 -10.49
C GLY A 38 14.22 11.40 -10.43
N HIS A 39 15.19 10.62 -9.97
CA HIS A 39 15.13 9.15 -9.88
C HIS A 39 13.80 8.67 -9.28
N SER A 40 13.18 7.64 -9.88
CA SER A 40 11.94 7.02 -9.38
C SER A 40 12.07 6.70 -7.89
N LEU A 41 11.36 7.45 -7.05
CA LEU A 41 11.41 7.30 -5.60
C LEU A 41 10.97 5.87 -5.24
N THR A 42 11.84 5.09 -4.61
CA THR A 42 11.52 3.78 -4.01
C THR A 42 10.82 3.94 -2.66
N THR A 43 9.95 4.96 -2.55
CA THR A 43 9.21 5.22 -1.31
C THR A 43 8.22 4.10 -1.07
N LEU A 44 7.88 3.88 0.21
CA LEU A 44 6.95 2.83 0.60
C LEU A 44 5.64 2.82 -0.22
N PRO A 45 4.97 3.96 -0.49
CA PRO A 45 3.78 3.98 -1.34
C PRO A 45 4.02 3.49 -2.77
N VAL A 46 5.16 3.83 -3.39
CA VAL A 46 5.51 3.38 -4.75
C VAL A 46 5.73 1.88 -4.79
N VAL A 47 6.47 1.34 -3.81
CA VAL A 47 6.73 -0.10 -3.71
C VAL A 47 5.43 -0.88 -3.45
N LEU A 48 4.56 -0.37 -2.58
CA LEU A 48 3.24 -0.96 -2.33
C LEU A 48 2.31 -0.88 -3.54
N ASN A 49 2.34 0.22 -4.30
CA ASN A 49 1.57 0.35 -5.54
C ASN A 49 2.05 -0.63 -6.61
N LYS A 50 3.38 -0.83 -6.73
CA LYS A 50 3.97 -1.86 -7.61
C LYS A 50 3.58 -3.28 -7.18
N ASP A 51 3.41 -3.52 -5.88
CA ASP A 51 2.88 -4.80 -5.41
C ASP A 51 1.43 -5.01 -5.83
N LEU A 52 0.59 -3.99 -5.68
CA LEU A 52 -0.81 -4.04 -6.09
C LEU A 52 -0.98 -4.24 -7.60
N SER A 53 -0.13 -3.60 -8.42
CA SER A 53 -0.22 -3.71 -9.88
C SER A 53 0.06 -5.12 -10.42
N ARG A 54 0.54 -6.05 -9.59
CA ARG A 54 0.69 -7.47 -9.98
C ARG A 54 -0.65 -8.21 -10.01
N LEU A 55 -1.67 -7.68 -9.33
CA LEU A 55 -3.01 -8.24 -9.36
C LEU A 55 -3.72 -7.74 -10.62
N LEU A 56 -3.61 -8.48 -11.72
CA LEU A 56 -4.17 -8.14 -13.03
C LEU A 56 -5.68 -7.84 -13.00
N ASP A 57 -6.42 -8.49 -12.09
CA ASP A 57 -7.88 -8.34 -11.97
C ASP A 57 -8.31 -7.34 -10.87
N SER A 58 -7.37 -6.56 -10.30
CA SER A 58 -7.66 -5.73 -9.13
C SER A 58 -7.64 -4.24 -9.47
N GLN A 59 -8.75 -3.55 -9.17
CA GLN A 59 -8.85 -2.08 -9.22
C GLN A 59 -8.15 -1.40 -8.02
N LEU A 60 -7.20 -2.08 -7.37
CA LEU A 60 -6.54 -1.56 -6.17
C LEU A 60 -5.28 -0.82 -6.57
N HIS A 61 -5.21 0.44 -6.19
CA HIS A 61 -4.06 1.30 -6.38
C HIS A 61 -3.66 1.95 -5.06
N LEU A 62 -2.47 2.56 -5.01
CA LEU A 62 -2.01 3.37 -3.90
C LEU A 62 -1.33 4.64 -4.45
N THR A 63 -2.15 5.46 -5.12
CA THR A 63 -1.72 6.68 -5.82
C THR A 63 -2.31 7.94 -5.22
N SER A 64 -3.38 7.82 -4.44
CA SER A 64 -4.09 8.94 -3.81
C SER A 64 -4.37 8.69 -2.32
N LEU A 65 -4.90 9.71 -1.65
CA LEU A 65 -5.38 9.59 -0.28
C LEU A 65 -6.68 8.76 -0.19
N GLU A 66 -7.51 8.80 -1.22
CA GLU A 66 -8.73 7.99 -1.33
C GLU A 66 -8.38 6.50 -1.41
N ASP A 67 -7.40 6.15 -2.26
CA ASP A 67 -6.85 4.80 -2.36
C ASP A 67 -6.37 4.29 -0.99
N LEU A 68 -5.69 5.15 -0.22
CA LEU A 68 -5.19 4.81 1.11
C LEU A 68 -6.33 4.52 2.09
N GLU A 69 -7.41 5.31 2.07
CA GLU A 69 -8.57 5.06 2.95
C GLU A 69 -9.37 3.82 2.49
N HIS A 70 -9.43 3.55 1.18
CA HIS A 70 -9.99 2.31 0.65
C HIS A 70 -9.18 1.09 1.11
N LEU A 71 -7.85 1.10 0.99
CA LEU A 71 -7.01 0.02 1.53
C LEU A 71 -7.17 -0.12 3.04
N ARG A 72 -7.41 0.98 3.75
CA ARG A 72 -7.65 0.95 5.19
C ARG A 72 -8.98 0.28 5.54
N SER A 73 -10.03 0.51 4.77
CA SER A 73 -11.32 -0.17 4.97
C SER A 73 -11.15 -1.68 4.82
N ILE A 74 -10.38 -2.13 3.82
CA ILE A 74 -10.03 -3.55 3.63
C ILE A 74 -9.18 -4.06 4.79
N ALA A 75 -8.19 -3.29 5.24
CA ALA A 75 -7.29 -3.67 6.33
C ALA A 75 -7.99 -3.86 7.68
N ARG A 76 -9.13 -3.20 7.91
CA ARG A 76 -9.94 -3.41 9.13
C ARG A 76 -10.39 -4.87 9.26
N ASN A 77 -10.73 -5.51 8.14
CA ASN A 77 -10.99 -6.94 8.14
C ASN A 77 -9.66 -7.71 8.01
N ARG A 78 -9.24 -8.35 9.11
CA ARG A 78 -7.99 -9.11 9.17
C ARG A 78 -7.96 -10.29 8.19
N GLN A 79 -9.10 -10.92 7.92
CA GLN A 79 -9.18 -12.04 6.97
C GLN A 79 -9.06 -11.52 5.53
N SER A 80 -9.78 -10.46 5.17
CA SER A 80 -9.69 -9.82 3.86
C SER A 80 -8.27 -9.34 3.58
N TRP A 81 -7.61 -8.71 4.57
CA TRP A 81 -6.23 -8.27 4.44
C TRP A 81 -5.24 -9.43 4.24
N ARG A 82 -5.43 -10.54 4.97
CA ARG A 82 -4.61 -11.75 4.78
C ARG A 82 -4.78 -12.32 3.37
N LYS A 83 -6.04 -12.44 2.89
CA LYS A 83 -6.33 -12.91 1.53
C LYS A 83 -5.67 -12.02 0.48
N LEU A 84 -5.75 -10.70 0.64
CA LEU A 84 -5.08 -9.75 -0.25
C LEU A 84 -3.56 -9.97 -0.26
N ALA A 85 -2.92 -10.03 0.91
CA ALA A 85 -1.47 -10.24 1.00
C ALA A 85 -1.03 -11.58 0.37
N THR A 86 -1.82 -12.65 0.55
CA THR A 86 -1.58 -13.95 -0.09
C THR A 86 -1.67 -13.86 -1.62
N ARG A 87 -2.73 -13.23 -2.15
CA ARG A 87 -2.89 -13.04 -3.61
C ARG A 87 -1.74 -12.27 -4.23
N ILE A 88 -1.27 -11.21 -3.56
CA ILE A 88 -0.14 -10.41 -4.04
C ILE A 88 1.14 -11.23 -4.05
N ARG A 89 1.35 -12.08 -3.03
CA ARG A 89 2.50 -13.00 -2.99
C ARG A 89 2.45 -14.00 -4.14
N GLU A 90 1.31 -14.66 -4.32
CA GLU A 90 1.10 -15.64 -5.41
C GLU A 90 1.33 -15.00 -6.79
N ALA A 91 0.79 -13.80 -7.01
CA ALA A 91 1.01 -13.06 -8.26
C ALA A 91 2.48 -12.65 -8.47
N ALA A 92 3.22 -12.38 -7.38
CA ALA A 92 4.64 -12.07 -7.45
C ALA A 92 5.51 -13.30 -7.72
N GLU A 93 5.08 -14.49 -7.30
CA GLU A 93 5.73 -15.77 -7.59
C GLU A 93 5.41 -16.25 -9.03
N ALA A 94 4.23 -15.91 -9.56
CA ALA A 94 3.82 -16.24 -10.91
C ALA A 94 4.37 -15.32 -12.02
N SER A 95 4.95 -14.17 -11.66
CA SER A 95 5.64 -13.28 -12.60
C SER A 95 7.15 -13.55 -12.56
N PRO A 96 7.74 -14.18 -13.60
CA PRO A 96 9.19 -14.46 -13.66
C PRO A 96 10.06 -13.20 -13.80
#